data_AF-A0A1I4MJH0-F1
#
_entry.id   AF-A0A1I4MJH0-F1
#
_cell.length_a   1.000
_cell.length_b   1.000
_cell.length_c   1.000
_cell.angle_alpha   90.00
_cell.angle_beta   90.00
_cell.angle_gamma   90.00
#
_symmetry.space_group_name_H-M   'P 1'
#
loop_
_entity.id
_entity.type
_entity.pdbx_description
1 polymer ?
#
loop_
_entity_poly.entity_id
_entity_poly.type
_entity_poly.pdbx_seq_one_letter_code
_entity_poly.pdbx_strand_id
1 'polypeptide(L)' 'MTQFDDLSSIAAQLQRSWESGRICSLIGRGARARVIRIARLVDEGKLTPEEGLRLAREAEGIAYHFAPLPPGDL' A
#
# COMPACT_ATOMS: atom_id res chain seq x y z
N MET A 1 -5.47 -12.41 -7.63
CA MET A 1 -4.91 -11.92 -6.35
C MET A 1 -3.42 -12.19 -6.39
N THR A 2 -2.58 -11.16 -6.42
CA THR A 2 -1.12 -11.31 -6.49
C THR A 2 -0.58 -11.67 -5.11
N GLN A 3 0.20 -12.75 -5.09
CA GLN A 3 0.90 -13.35 -3.95
C GLN A 3 2.07 -12.45 -3.53
N PHE A 4 1.82 -11.48 -2.64
CA PHE A 4 2.89 -10.75 -1.96
C PHE A 4 3.04 -11.31 -0.56
N ASP A 5 4.16 -12.00 -0.32
CA ASP A 5 4.41 -12.71 0.94
C ASP A 5 5.08 -11.82 2.01
N ASP A 6 5.40 -10.55 1.67
CA ASP A 6 6.04 -9.62 2.60
C ASP A 6 5.62 -8.15 2.42
N LEU A 7 5.90 -7.33 3.45
CA LEU A 7 5.52 -5.91 3.51
C LEU A 7 6.19 -5.05 2.44
N SER A 8 7.44 -5.36 2.07
CA SER A 8 8.18 -4.62 1.05
C SER A 8 7.57 -4.81 -0.34
N SER A 9 7.12 -6.03 -0.61
CA SER A 9 6.44 -6.42 -1.84
C SER A 9 5.10 -5.67 -2.01
N ILE A 10 4.30 -5.55 -0.93
CA ILE A 10 3.06 -4.76 -0.93
C ILE A 10 3.34 -3.27 -1.18
N ALA A 11 4.34 -2.71 -0.49
CA ALA A 11 4.72 -1.30 -0.66
C ALA A 11 5.18 -1.00 -2.11
N ALA A 12 5.96 -1.90 -2.71
CA ALA A 12 6.40 -1.79 -4.09
C ALA A 12 5.24 -1.95 -5.09
N GLN A 13 4.27 -2.83 -4.80
CA GLN A 13 3.09 -2.98 -5.65
C GLN A 13 2.22 -1.74 -5.65
N LEU A 14 1.97 -1.14 -4.48
CA LEU A 14 1.24 0.11 -4.39
C LEU A 14 1.88 1.18 -5.27
N GLN A 15 3.21 1.31 -5.20
CA GLN A 15 3.98 2.22 -6.04
C GLN A 15 3.75 1.99 -7.54
N ARG A 16 3.99 0.76 -8.01
CA ARG A 16 3.75 0.41 -9.41
C ARG A 16 2.30 0.69 -9.83
N SER A 17 1.34 0.44 -8.95
CA SER A 17 -0.08 0.57 -9.26
C SER A 17 -0.50 2.02 -9.47
N TRP A 18 0.01 2.98 -8.69
CA TRP A 18 -0.31 4.37 -8.99
C TRP A 18 0.52 4.95 -10.13
N GLU A 19 1.77 4.52 -10.31
CA GLU A 19 2.64 4.98 -11.40
C GLU A 19 2.07 4.56 -12.77
N SER A 20 1.46 3.37 -12.82
CA SER A 20 0.75 2.86 -14.01
C SER A 20 -0.67 3.39 -14.18
N GLY A 21 -1.16 4.26 -13.28
CA GLY A 21 -2.54 4.76 -13.35
C GLY A 21 -3.61 3.69 -13.06
N ARG A 22 -3.28 2.62 -12.34
CA ARG A 22 -4.27 1.60 -11.92
C ARG A 22 -5.09 2.04 -10.70
N ILE A 23 -4.51 2.88 -9.84
CA ILE A 23 -5.15 3.42 -8.63
C ILE A 23 -4.88 4.93 -8.52
N CYS A 24 -5.67 5.63 -7.71
CA CYS A 24 -5.46 7.03 -7.38
C CYS A 24 -4.09 7.26 -6.76
N SER A 25 -3.33 8.23 -7.29
CA SER A 25 -1.95 8.48 -6.86
C SER A 25 -1.84 9.03 -5.44
N LEU A 26 -2.79 9.84 -4.99
CA LEU A 26 -2.81 10.36 -3.63
C LEU A 26 -3.04 9.24 -2.61
N ILE A 27 -4.07 8.42 -2.84
CA ILE A 27 -4.41 7.31 -1.94
C ILE A 27 -3.32 6.25 -1.98
N GLY A 28 -2.79 5.90 -3.16
CA GLY A 28 -1.70 4.95 -3.32
C GLY A 28 -0.44 5.34 -2.53
N ARG A 29 -0.01 6.61 -2.61
CA ARG A 29 1.14 7.11 -1.83
C ARG A 29 0.90 7.02 -0.32
N GLY A 30 -0.30 7.41 0.14
CA GLY A 30 -0.69 7.30 1.55
C GLY A 30 -0.70 5.86 2.05
N ALA A 31 -1.26 4.93 1.26
CA ALA A 31 -1.27 3.51 1.57
C ALA A 31 0.16 2.94 1.67
N ARG A 32 1.05 3.27 0.73
CA ARG A 32 2.46 2.82 0.81
C ARG A 32 3.18 3.37 2.03
N ALA A 33 3.00 4.67 2.32
CA ALA A 33 3.59 5.26 3.52
C ALA A 33 3.12 4.54 4.80
N ARG A 34 1.84 4.17 4.86
CA ARG A 34 1.29 3.34 5.94
C ARG A 34 1.96 1.96 6.01
N VAL A 35 2.13 1.26 4.90
CA VAL A 35 2.82 -0.06 4.87
C VAL A 35 4.28 0.05 5.35
N ILE A 36 5.01 1.10 4.95
CA ILE A 36 6.37 1.35 5.43
C ILE A 36 6.38 1.59 6.94
N ARG A 37 5.39 2.34 7.46
CA ARG A 37 5.27 2.55 8.91
C ARG A 37 4.97 1.24 9.65
N ILE A 38 4.15 0.36 9.07
CA ILE A 38 3.85 -0.97 9.61
C ILE A 38 5.13 -1.82 9.66
N ALA A 39 5.93 -1.84 8.60
CA ALA A 39 7.21 -2.57 8.59
C ALA A 39 8.12 -2.13 9.74
N ARG A 40 8.27 -0.82 9.94
CA ARG A 40 9.05 -0.28 11.07
C ARG A 40 8.49 -0.71 12.43
N LEU A 41 7.17 -0.78 12.59
CA LEU A 41 6.55 -1.26 13.84
C LEU A 41 6.81 -2.75 14.10
N VAL A 42 6.86 -3.57 13.04
CA VAL A 42 7.24 -4.98 13.14
C VAL A 42 8.72 -5.10 13.53
N ASP A 43 9.61 -4.33 12.87
CA ASP A 43 11.04 -4.31 13.19
C ASP A 43 11.31 -3.85 14.63
N GLU A 44 10.52 -2.92 15.14
CA GLU A 44 10.55 -2.43 16.53
C GLU A 44 9.92 -3.41 17.54
N GLY A 45 9.36 -4.54 17.10
CA GLY A 45 8.65 -5.51 17.95
C GLY A 45 7.32 -5.02 18.52
N LYS A 46 6.76 -3.93 17.98
CA LYS A 46 5.46 -3.35 18.39
C LYS A 46 4.26 -3.97 17.68
N LEU A 47 4.51 -4.72 16.61
CA LEU A 47 3.53 -5.54 15.90
C LEU A 47 4.15 -6.91 15.64
N THR A 48 3.33 -7.95 15.71
CA THR A 48 3.76 -9.26 15.18
C THR A 48 3.86 -9.19 13.65
N PRO A 49 4.69 -10.03 13.00
CA PRO A 49 4.75 -10.10 11.54
C PRO A 49 3.39 -10.37 10.88
N GLU A 50 2.57 -11.23 11.50
CA GLU A 50 1.24 -11.58 11.01
C GLU A 50 0.26 -10.39 11.07
N GLU A 51 0.23 -9.66 12.18
CA GLU A 51 -0.58 -8.44 12.31
C GLU A 51 -0.12 -7.37 11.32
N GLY A 52 1.19 -7.22 11.14
CA GLY A 52 1.76 -6.32 10.16
C GLY A 52 1.28 -6.64 8.75
N LEU A 53 1.32 -7.91 8.35
CA LEU A 53 0.86 -8.36 7.04
C LEU A 53 -0.64 -8.12 6.85
N ARG A 54 -1.46 -8.42 7.87
CA ARG A 54 -2.91 -8.15 7.83
C ARG A 54 -3.19 -6.66 7.61
N LEU A 55 -2.58 -5.78 8.41
CA LEU A 55 -2.76 -4.33 8.32
C LEU A 55 -2.26 -3.75 6.98
N ALA A 56 -1.20 -4.33 6.42
CA ALA A 56 -0.70 -3.93 5.10
C ALA A 56 -1.67 -4.31 3.98
N ARG A 57 -2.28 -5.50 4.05
CA ARG A 57 -3.31 -5.95 3.10
C ARG A 57 -4.58 -5.10 3.18
N GLU A 58 -4.97 -4.64 4.37
CA GLU A 58 -6.07 -3.67 4.51
C GLU A 58 -5.77 -2.35 3.82
N ALA A 59 -4.56 -1.82 4.00
CA ALA A 59 -4.12 -0.59 3.34
C ALA A 59 -4.10 -0.76 1.80
N GLU A 60 -3.62 -1.91 1.32
CA GLU A 60 -3.66 -2.26 -0.09
C GLU A 60 -5.10 -2.31 -0.60
N GLY A 61 -5.98 -3.03 0.08
CA GLY A 61 -7.39 -3.15 -0.27
C GLY A 61 -8.05 -1.78 -0.43
N ILE A 62 -7.89 -0.87 0.54
CA ILE A 62 -8.40 0.50 0.45
C ILE A 62 -7.84 1.23 -0.77
N ALA A 63 -6.54 1.13 -1.04
CA ALA A 63 -5.95 1.81 -2.19
C ALA A 63 -6.57 1.38 -3.52
N TYR A 64 -6.89 0.10 -3.67
CA TYR A 64 -7.55 -0.45 -4.86
C TYR A 64 -9.04 -0.10 -4.99
N HIS A 65 -9.67 0.48 -3.96
CA HIS A 65 -11.05 1.00 -4.07
C HIS A 65 -11.11 2.41 -4.68
N PHE A 66 -9.98 3.09 -4.85
CA PHE A 66 -9.93 4.43 -5.43
C PHE A 66 -9.28 4.39 -6.82
N ALA A 67 -10.11 4.45 -7.86
CA ALA A 67 -9.65 4.65 -9.23
C ALA A 67 -9.00 6.04 -9.39
N PRO A 68 -8.03 6.21 -10.30
CA PRO A 68 -7.50 7.54 -10.63
C PRO A 68 -8.61 8.43 -11.20
N LEU A 69 -8.50 9.73 -10.94
CA LEU A 69 -9.34 10.73 -11.61
C LEU A 69 -8.77 10.99 -13.02
N PRO A 70 -9.60 11.37 -13.99
CA PRO A 70 -9.12 11.93 -15.25
C PRO A 70 -8.13 13.08 -14.98
N PRO A 71 -7.12 13.28 -15.85
CA PRO A 71 -6.29 14.48 -15.77
C PRO A 71 -7.21 15.70 -15.85
N GLY A 72 -7.17 16.55 -14.81
CA GLY A 72 -7.84 17.83 -14.82
C GLY A 72 -6.96 18.88 -15.49
N ASP A 73 -7.60 19.86 -16.11
CA ASP A 73 -6.93 21.09 -16.53
C ASP A 73 -6.57 21.87 -15.25
N LEU A 74 -5.32 21.74 -14.78
CA LEU A 74 -4.72 22.62 -13.77
C LEU A 74 -3.86 23.68 -14.46
#